data_AF-A0A1Q3T7F2-F1
#
_entry.id   AF-A0A1Q3T7F2-F1
#
_cell.length_a   1.000
_cell.length_b   1.000
_cell.length_c   1.000
_cell.angle_alpha   90.00
_cell.angle_beta   90.00
_cell.angle_gamma   90.00
#
_symmetry.space_group_name_H-M   'P 1'
#
loop_
_entity.id
_entity.type
_entity.pdbx_description
1 polymer ?
#
loop_
_entity_poly.entity_id
_entity_poly.type
_entity_poly.pdbx_seq_one_letter_code
_entity_poly.pdbx_strand_id
1 'polypeptide(L)'
;MAGPFDRVDDSGIWLESVDALQVHRATRRRYPIGANCAFSRSAFDEIGGFDERFAGGADEIDFFWRAEDNGYPLLYVPAARINYYMRADVRSRLRQHMNFGKGNMRLDRKYLSPGRARVEVIKSVARMPRWIMQLALNLGSADGRSSALQWIAYERGMISEFLRGGHA
;
A
#
# COMPACT_ATOMS: atom_id res chain seq x y z
N MET A 1 -6.61 12.37 -10.10
CA MET A 1 -5.40 13.16 -9.83
C MET A 1 -4.87 12.87 -8.44
N ALA A 2 -3.59 13.14 -8.19
CA ALA A 2 -2.94 13.06 -6.87
C ALA A 2 -1.73 13.98 -6.80
N GLY A 3 -1.29 14.34 -5.60
CA GLY A 3 -0.11 15.17 -5.39
C GLY A 3 0.81 14.65 -4.28
N PRO A 4 1.78 15.46 -3.85
CA PRO A 4 2.76 15.08 -2.83
C PRO A 4 2.14 14.75 -1.48
N PHE A 5 2.78 13.84 -0.75
CA PHE A 5 2.38 13.45 0.60
C PHE A 5 3.57 13.60 1.55
N ASP A 6 3.43 14.48 2.53
CA ASP A 6 4.50 14.78 3.48
C ASP A 6 4.18 14.21 4.85
N ARG A 7 5.08 13.38 5.37
CA ARG A 7 5.01 12.95 6.75
C ARG A 7 5.64 14.01 7.62
N VAL A 8 4.84 14.51 8.55
CA VAL A 8 5.26 15.47 9.57
C VAL A 8 5.07 14.83 10.95
N ASP A 9 5.96 15.17 11.87
CA ASP A 9 5.75 14.83 13.28
C ASP A 9 4.74 15.78 13.96
N ASP A 10 4.45 15.52 15.23
CA ASP A 10 3.47 16.31 16.01
C ASP A 10 3.93 17.76 16.25
N SER A 11 5.20 18.09 16.01
CA SER A 11 5.76 19.45 16.07
C SER A 11 5.75 20.18 14.73
N GLY A 12 5.33 19.49 13.65
CA GLY A 12 5.32 20.02 12.29
C GLY A 12 6.67 19.92 11.58
N ILE A 13 7.64 19.19 12.12
CA ILE A 13 8.93 18.92 11.46
C ILE A 13 8.73 17.86 10.37
N TRP A 14 9.34 18.13 9.22
CA TRP A 14 9.32 17.26 8.04
C TRP A 14 10.16 16.02 8.27
N LEU A 15 9.55 14.84 8.11
CA LEU A 15 10.23 13.56 8.25
C LEU A 15 10.55 12.94 6.89
N GLU A 16 9.57 12.92 5.99
CA GLU A 16 9.66 12.24 4.70
C GLU A 16 8.67 12.87 3.71
N SER A 17 9.09 13.09 2.47
CA SER A 17 8.21 13.53 1.38
C SER A 17 8.08 12.42 0.35
N VAL A 18 6.84 12.19 -0.08
CA VAL A 18 6.51 11.34 -1.22
C VAL A 18 6.07 12.24 -2.37
N ASP A 19 7.03 12.66 -3.19
CA ASP A 19 6.83 13.57 -4.32
C ASP A 19 6.59 12.85 -5.67
N ALA A 20 5.95 11.67 -5.63
CA ALA A 20 5.62 10.93 -6.85
C ALA A 20 4.44 9.98 -6.64
N LEU A 21 3.77 9.65 -7.76
CA LEU A 21 2.88 8.50 -7.81
C LEU A 21 3.63 7.23 -7.41
N GLN A 22 2.99 6.41 -6.59
CA GLN A 22 3.56 5.15 -6.15
C GLN A 22 3.54 4.15 -7.31
N VAL A 23 4.46 3.18 -7.28
CA VAL A 23 4.54 2.12 -8.28
C VAL A 23 4.28 0.79 -7.59
N HIS A 24 3.27 0.07 -8.05
CA HIS A 24 2.96 -1.22 -7.48
C HIS A 24 4.04 -2.24 -7.85
N ARG A 25 4.53 -2.97 -6.85
CA ARG A 25 5.76 -3.77 -6.93
C ARG A 25 5.71 -4.79 -8.07
N ALA A 26 4.60 -5.48 -8.24
CA ALA A 26 4.49 -6.62 -9.15
C ALA A 26 3.94 -6.23 -10.53
N THR A 27 2.87 -5.44 -10.57
CA THR A 27 2.23 -4.99 -11.82
C THR A 27 2.99 -3.85 -12.48
N ARG A 28 3.83 -3.11 -11.73
CA ARG A 28 4.52 -1.87 -12.15
C ARG A 28 3.58 -0.74 -12.56
N ARG A 29 2.28 -0.89 -12.36
CA ARG A 29 1.29 0.18 -12.58
C ARG A 29 1.47 1.25 -11.50
N ARG A 30 1.29 2.51 -11.90
CA ARG A 30 1.31 3.64 -10.98
C ARG A 30 -0.02 3.74 -10.24
N TYR A 31 -0.02 4.33 -9.06
CA TYR A 31 -1.24 4.59 -8.30
C TYR A 31 -1.02 5.76 -7.33
N PRO A 32 -2.09 6.47 -6.95
CA PRO A 32 -2.01 7.54 -5.96
C PRO A 32 -2.14 6.99 -4.54
N ILE A 33 -1.65 7.74 -3.56
CA ILE A 33 -1.92 7.45 -2.15
C ILE A 33 -3.35 7.90 -1.84
N GLY A 34 -4.16 7.03 -1.21
CA GLY A 34 -5.57 7.33 -0.93
C GLY A 34 -5.78 8.60 -0.10
N ALA A 35 -4.84 8.93 0.78
CA ALA A 35 -4.86 10.15 1.58
C ALA A 35 -4.74 11.45 0.76
N ASN A 36 -4.17 11.40 -0.46
CA ASN A 36 -4.03 12.55 -1.34
C ASN A 36 -4.40 12.21 -2.78
N CYS A 37 -5.68 11.94 -3.01
CA CYS A 37 -6.21 11.64 -4.32
C CYS A 37 -7.54 12.35 -4.54
N ALA A 38 -7.88 12.58 -5.81
CA ALA A 38 -9.17 13.14 -6.20
C ALA A 38 -9.62 12.60 -7.56
N PHE A 39 -10.93 12.49 -7.72
CA PHE A 39 -11.62 12.06 -8.92
C PHE A 39 -12.98 12.77 -9.00
N SER A 40 -13.54 12.91 -10.19
CA SER A 40 -14.89 13.48 -10.32
C SER A 40 -15.95 12.48 -9.85
N ARG A 41 -17.09 13.01 -9.39
CA ARG A 41 -18.28 12.19 -9.09
C ARG A 41 -18.68 11.34 -10.29
N SER A 42 -18.68 11.93 -11.48
CA SER A 42 -19.04 11.26 -12.74
C SER A 42 -18.14 10.05 -13.03
N ALA A 43 -16.81 10.22 -12.90
CA ALA A 43 -15.88 9.11 -13.09
C ALA A 43 -16.10 8.02 -12.03
N PHE A 44 -16.38 8.39 -10.78
CA PHE A 44 -16.68 7.41 -9.75
C PHE A 44 -17.92 6.58 -10.08
N ASP A 45 -19.00 7.22 -10.54
CA ASP A 45 -20.24 6.53 -10.95
C ASP A 45 -20.01 5.62 -12.15
N GLU A 46 -19.31 6.11 -13.18
CA GLU A 46 -19.04 5.36 -14.41
C GLU A 46 -18.17 4.12 -14.16
N ILE A 47 -17.16 4.25 -13.29
CA ILE A 47 -16.25 3.15 -12.94
C ILE A 47 -16.92 2.14 -11.98
N GLY A 48 -18.06 2.48 -11.39
CA GLY A 48 -18.80 1.62 -10.45
C GLY A 48 -18.27 1.69 -9.01
N GLY A 49 -17.64 2.81 -8.63
CA GLY A 49 -17.17 3.07 -7.27
C GLY A 49 -16.04 2.15 -6.79
N PHE A 50 -15.84 2.10 -5.46
CA PHE A 50 -14.84 1.24 -4.82
C PHE A 50 -15.29 -0.22 -4.77
N ASP A 51 -14.34 -1.13 -4.96
CA ASP A 51 -14.58 -2.56 -4.85
C ASP A 51 -14.42 -2.98 -3.37
N GLU A 52 -15.54 -3.28 -2.70
CA GLU A 52 -15.57 -3.56 -1.25
C GLU A 52 -14.75 -4.79 -0.85
N ARG A 53 -14.35 -5.65 -1.80
CA ARG A 53 -13.40 -6.74 -1.53
C ARG A 53 -12.02 -6.24 -1.09
N PHE A 54 -11.71 -4.98 -1.38
CA PHE A 54 -10.48 -4.30 -0.94
C PHE A 54 -10.67 -3.50 0.36
N ALA A 55 -11.80 -3.64 1.06
CA ALA A 55 -12.01 -2.98 2.35
C ALA A 55 -10.84 -3.26 3.31
N GLY A 56 -10.27 -2.17 3.84
CA GLY A 56 -9.11 -2.19 4.73
C GLY A 56 -7.76 -1.93 4.06
N GLY A 57 -7.69 -1.91 2.72
CA GLY A 57 -6.53 -1.40 1.98
C GLY A 57 -6.48 -1.83 0.50
N ALA A 58 -5.93 -0.93 -0.34
CA ALA A 58 -5.75 -1.06 -1.78
C ALA A 58 -7.01 -0.86 -2.64
N ASP A 59 -8.10 -0.39 -2.02
CA ASP A 59 -9.35 -0.01 -2.68
C ASP A 59 -9.18 1.19 -3.61
N GLU A 60 -8.36 2.17 -3.20
CA GLU A 60 -7.99 3.30 -4.04
C GLU A 60 -7.16 2.84 -5.24
N ILE A 61 -6.23 1.90 -5.04
CA ILE A 61 -5.34 1.40 -6.10
C ILE A 61 -6.17 0.73 -7.18
N ASP A 62 -7.07 -0.17 -6.77
CA ASP A 62 -8.01 -0.85 -7.65
C ASP A 62 -8.89 0.12 -8.44
N PHE A 63 -9.46 1.12 -7.76
CA PHE A 63 -10.30 2.13 -8.38
C PHE A 63 -9.55 2.92 -9.45
N PHE A 64 -8.35 3.43 -9.15
CA PHE A 64 -7.57 4.21 -10.11
C PHE A 64 -7.07 3.37 -11.29
N TRP A 65 -6.78 2.08 -11.09
CA TRP A 65 -6.46 1.19 -12.20
C TRP A 65 -7.65 0.93 -13.10
N ARG A 66 -8.84 0.68 -12.53
CA ARG A 66 -10.06 0.58 -13.34
C ARG A 66 -10.37 1.88 -14.07
N ALA A 67 -10.14 3.03 -13.44
CA ALA A 67 -10.28 4.33 -14.10
C ALA A 67 -9.35 4.47 -15.30
N GLU A 68 -8.06 4.16 -15.14
CA GLU A 68 -7.09 4.15 -16.26
C GLU A 68 -7.51 3.16 -17.36
N ASP A 69 -8.00 1.98 -16.99
CA ASP A 69 -8.47 0.96 -17.95
C ASP A 69 -9.72 1.42 -18.73
N ASN A 70 -10.44 2.43 -18.24
CA ASN A 70 -11.57 3.10 -18.90
C ASN A 70 -11.19 4.46 -19.52
N GLY A 71 -9.89 4.72 -19.72
CA GLY A 71 -9.41 5.91 -20.43
C GLY A 71 -9.29 7.17 -19.57
N TYR A 72 -9.52 7.10 -18.25
CA TYR A 72 -9.29 8.23 -17.35
C TYR A 72 -7.81 8.32 -16.96
N PRO A 73 -7.10 9.42 -17.30
CA PRO A 73 -5.67 9.51 -17.02
C PRO A 73 -5.36 9.72 -15.53
N LEU A 74 -4.34 9.02 -15.03
CA LEU A 74 -3.78 9.28 -13.71
C LEU A 74 -2.81 10.47 -13.75
N LEU A 75 -3.27 11.64 -13.29
CA LEU A 75 -2.50 12.89 -13.27
C LEU A 75 -1.81 13.12 -11.92
N TYR A 76 -0.53 13.51 -11.97
CA TYR A 76 0.24 13.99 -10.83
C TYR A 76 0.26 15.53 -10.80
N VAL A 77 -0.04 16.12 -9.65
CA VAL A 77 -0.19 17.57 -9.45
C VAL A 77 0.75 18.00 -8.31
N PRO A 78 1.96 18.49 -8.62
CA PRO A 78 2.97 18.84 -7.59
C PRO A 78 2.50 19.90 -6.57
N ALA A 79 1.55 20.76 -6.96
CA ALA A 79 1.00 21.80 -6.09
C ALA A 79 -0.07 21.28 -5.12
N ALA A 80 -0.68 20.12 -5.37
CA ALA A 80 -1.72 19.54 -4.53
C ALA A 80 -1.10 18.74 -3.37
N ARG A 81 -0.43 19.44 -2.45
CA ARG A 81 0.36 18.87 -1.35
C ARG A 81 -0.46 18.73 -0.08
N ILE A 82 -0.23 17.66 0.68
CA ILE A 82 -0.80 17.51 2.04
C ILE A 82 0.28 17.16 3.06
N ASN A 83 0.06 17.62 4.30
CA ASN A 83 0.82 17.20 5.47
C ASN A 83 0.03 16.12 6.22
N TYR A 84 0.66 14.98 6.46
CA TYR A 84 0.08 13.82 7.13
C TYR A 84 0.77 13.57 8.46
N TYR A 85 0.00 13.70 9.53
CA TYR A 85 0.42 13.40 10.90
C TYR A 85 0.28 11.90 11.18
N MET A 86 1.38 11.25 11.54
CA MET A 86 1.40 9.81 11.77
C MET A 86 0.73 9.44 13.09
N ARG A 87 -0.19 8.46 13.06
CA ARG A 87 -0.81 7.88 14.27
C ARG A 87 0.25 7.33 15.24
N ALA A 88 0.24 7.75 16.51
CA ALA A 88 1.27 7.35 17.49
C ALA A 88 1.31 5.84 17.84
N ASP A 89 0.18 5.13 17.74
CA ASP A 89 0.07 3.73 18.21
C ASP A 89 0.73 2.71 17.28
N VAL A 90 1.73 1.98 17.82
CA VAL A 90 2.45 0.90 17.13
C VAL A 90 1.48 -0.20 16.66
N ARG A 91 0.51 -0.61 17.49
CA ARG A 91 -0.41 -1.71 17.12
C ARG A 91 -1.24 -1.35 15.89
N SER A 92 -1.74 -0.13 15.84
CA SER A 92 -2.48 0.42 14.70
C SER A 92 -1.62 0.48 13.44
N ARG A 93 -0.36 0.92 13.54
CA ARG A 93 0.58 0.93 12.39
C ARG A 93 0.85 -0.48 11.85
N LEU A 94 1.07 -1.46 12.75
CA LEU A 94 1.28 -2.86 12.34
C LEU A 94 0.04 -3.46 11.69
N ARG A 95 -1.16 -3.17 12.21
CA ARG A 95 -2.42 -3.60 11.60
C ARG A 95 -2.60 -3.01 10.21
N GLN A 96 -2.29 -1.72 10.05
CA GLN A 96 -2.35 -1.04 8.76
C GLN A 96 -1.40 -1.69 7.74
N HIS A 97 -0.15 -1.95 8.12
CA HIS A 97 0.81 -2.62 7.24
C HIS A 97 0.41 -4.06 6.88
N MET A 98 -0.15 -4.80 7.84
CA MET A 98 -0.72 -6.11 7.55
C MET A 98 -1.86 -6.02 6.53
N ASN A 99 -2.72 -5.01 6.63
CA ASN A 99 -3.79 -4.81 5.66
C ASN A 99 -3.25 -4.38 4.29
N PHE A 100 -2.20 -3.55 4.21
CA PHE A 100 -1.52 -3.25 2.94
C PHE A 100 -0.99 -4.52 2.26
N GLY A 101 -0.39 -5.43 3.03
CA GLY A 101 0.04 -6.73 2.52
C GLY A 101 -1.13 -7.58 2.00
N LYS A 102 -2.27 -7.62 2.70
CA LYS A 102 -3.46 -8.32 2.23
C LYS A 102 -4.02 -7.69 0.95
N GLY A 103 -4.14 -6.36 0.92
CA GLY A 103 -4.64 -5.60 -0.22
C GLY A 103 -3.78 -5.85 -1.48
N ASN A 104 -2.46 -5.78 -1.35
CA ASN A 104 -1.56 -6.08 -2.48
C ASN A 104 -1.69 -7.53 -2.97
N MET A 105 -1.89 -8.51 -2.07
CA MET A 105 -2.17 -9.88 -2.52
C MET A 105 -3.51 -10.00 -3.25
N ARG A 106 -4.55 -9.25 -2.85
CA ARG A 106 -5.83 -9.20 -3.57
C ARG A 106 -5.65 -8.58 -4.96
N LEU A 107 -4.85 -7.51 -5.08
CA LEU A 107 -4.50 -6.90 -6.36
C LEU A 107 -3.73 -7.88 -7.25
N ASP A 108 -2.71 -8.54 -6.70
CA ASP A 108 -1.92 -9.54 -7.42
C ASP A 108 -2.80 -10.67 -7.96
N ARG A 109 -3.81 -11.12 -7.20
CA ARG A 109 -4.79 -12.10 -7.68
C ARG A 109 -5.69 -11.58 -8.79
N LYS A 110 -6.12 -10.32 -8.69
CA LYS A 110 -7.03 -9.70 -9.65
C LYS A 110 -6.34 -9.38 -10.98
N TYR A 111 -5.07 -8.98 -10.93
CA TYR A 111 -4.35 -8.39 -12.07
C TYR A 111 -3.16 -9.19 -12.59
N LEU A 112 -2.70 -10.24 -11.89
CA LEU A 112 -1.62 -11.11 -12.36
C LEU A 112 -2.12 -12.51 -12.67
N SER A 113 -1.36 -13.24 -13.49
CA SER A 113 -1.58 -14.67 -13.64
C SER A 113 -1.32 -15.41 -12.32
N PRO A 114 -1.98 -16.55 -12.05
CA PRO A 114 -1.80 -17.31 -10.82
C PRO A 114 -0.34 -17.67 -10.52
N GLY A 115 0.46 -17.97 -11.54
CA GLY A 115 1.89 -18.25 -11.41
C GLY A 115 2.68 -17.03 -10.92
N ARG A 116 2.39 -15.84 -11.46
CA ARG A 116 3.06 -14.60 -11.02
C ARG A 116 2.66 -14.21 -9.60
N ALA A 117 1.39 -14.35 -9.25
CA ALA A 117 0.91 -14.12 -7.88
C ALA A 117 1.60 -15.04 -6.86
N ARG A 118 1.80 -16.33 -7.20
CA ARG A 118 2.58 -17.28 -6.37
C ARG A 118 4.02 -16.82 -6.18
N VAL A 119 4.67 -16.34 -7.24
CA VAL A 119 6.05 -15.84 -7.17
C VAL A 119 6.18 -14.66 -6.20
N GLU A 120 5.23 -13.72 -6.18
CA GLU A 120 5.27 -12.58 -5.25
C GLU A 120 5.12 -13.00 -3.78
N VAL A 121 4.36 -14.06 -3.50
CA VAL A 121 4.25 -14.65 -2.16
C VAL A 121 5.54 -15.38 -1.78
N ILE A 122 6.14 -16.15 -2.69
CA ILE A 122 7.45 -16.78 -2.46
C ILE A 122 8.50 -15.71 -2.14
N LYS A 123 8.53 -14.60 -2.90
CA LYS A 123 9.40 -13.46 -2.60
C LYS A 123 9.11 -12.84 -1.23
N SER A 124 7.85 -12.83 -0.79
CA SER A 124 7.46 -12.30 0.53
C SER A 124 7.98 -13.20 1.64
N VAL A 125 7.84 -14.53 1.50
CA VAL A 125 8.45 -15.51 2.41
C VAL A 125 9.98 -15.37 2.45
N ALA A 126 10.63 -15.27 1.29
CA ALA A 126 12.07 -15.13 1.18
C ALA A 126 12.61 -13.82 1.79
N ARG A 127 11.78 -12.77 1.92
CA ARG A 127 12.14 -11.49 2.58
C ARG A 127 12.00 -11.54 4.10
N MET A 128 11.26 -12.48 4.67
CA MET A 128 11.04 -12.56 6.12
C MET A 128 12.35 -12.63 6.93
N PRO A 129 13.34 -13.48 6.59
CA PRO A 129 14.60 -13.53 7.33
C PRO A 129 15.34 -12.19 7.36
N ARG A 130 15.29 -11.42 6.27
CA ARG A 130 15.90 -10.08 6.21
C ARG A 130 15.25 -9.14 7.24
N TRP A 131 13.93 -9.13 7.35
CA TRP A 131 13.25 -8.24 8.30
C TRP A 131 13.40 -8.69 9.75
N ILE A 132 13.45 -10.00 10.01
CA ILE A 132 13.78 -10.55 11.33
C ILE A 132 15.20 -10.16 11.73
N MET A 133 16.16 -10.27 10.81
CA MET A 133 17.53 -9.79 11.03
C MET A 133 17.55 -8.28 11.33
N GLN A 134 16.84 -7.47 10.55
CA GLN A 134 16.78 -6.03 10.80
C GLN A 134 16.14 -5.68 12.14
N LEU A 135 15.16 -6.46 12.60
CA LEU A 135 14.60 -6.31 13.95
C LEU A 135 15.67 -6.60 15.02
N ALA A 136 16.43 -7.69 14.86
CA ALA A 136 17.49 -8.08 15.80
C ALA A 136 18.64 -7.05 15.85
N LEU A 137 19.08 -6.55 14.69
CA LEU A 137 20.15 -5.56 14.60
C LEU A 137 19.75 -4.19 15.14
N ASN A 138 18.45 -3.86 15.15
CA ASN A 138 17.95 -2.56 15.58
C ASN A 138 17.27 -2.58 16.95
N LEU A 139 17.53 -3.57 17.81
CA LEU A 139 16.88 -3.67 19.13
C LEU A 139 17.00 -2.41 20.00
N GLY A 140 18.11 -1.67 19.87
CA GLY A 140 18.34 -0.39 20.56
C GLY A 140 17.66 0.84 19.94
N SER A 141 17.08 0.74 18.74
CA SER A 141 16.41 1.84 18.04
C SER A 141 14.90 1.62 17.98
N ALA A 142 14.11 2.53 18.56
CA ALA A 142 12.65 2.45 18.50
C ALA A 142 12.14 2.51 17.04
N ASP A 143 12.69 3.41 16.22
CA ASP A 143 12.29 3.59 14.82
C ASP A 143 12.74 2.42 13.94
N GLY A 144 13.95 1.91 14.17
CA GLY A 144 14.46 0.73 13.47
C GLY A 144 13.62 -0.52 13.76
N ARG A 145 13.27 -0.76 15.04
CA ARG A 145 12.33 -1.84 15.41
C ARG A 145 10.96 -1.65 14.77
N SER A 146 10.40 -0.44 14.87
CA SER A 146 9.09 -0.11 14.31
C SER A 146 9.05 -0.38 12.81
N SER A 147 10.08 0.04 12.07
CA SER A 147 10.20 -0.18 10.62
C SER A 147 10.30 -1.67 10.28
N ALA A 148 11.15 -2.43 10.98
CA ALA A 148 11.27 -3.87 10.74
C ALA A 148 9.95 -4.62 11.03
N LEU A 149 9.26 -4.28 12.12
CA LEU A 149 7.97 -4.86 12.47
C LEU A 149 6.89 -4.53 11.45
N GLN A 150 6.87 -3.30 10.91
CA GLN A 150 5.92 -2.90 9.85
C GLN A 150 6.10 -3.75 8.59
N TRP A 151 7.33 -4.00 8.15
CA TRP A 151 7.58 -4.86 7.00
C TRP A 151 7.27 -6.34 7.29
N ILE A 152 7.57 -6.86 8.48
CA ILE A 152 7.14 -8.21 8.89
C ILE A 152 5.60 -8.32 8.83
N ALA A 153 4.89 -7.30 9.33
CA ALA A 153 3.43 -7.27 9.29
C ALA A 153 2.91 -7.27 7.85
N TYR A 154 3.54 -6.49 6.96
CA TYR A 154 3.23 -6.47 5.53
C TYR A 154 3.43 -7.84 4.87
N GLU A 155 4.59 -8.47 5.03
CA GLU A 155 4.85 -9.80 4.42
C GLU A 155 3.87 -10.85 4.97
N ARG A 156 3.59 -10.81 6.27
CA ARG A 156 2.58 -11.66 6.91
C ARG A 156 1.19 -11.44 6.30
N GLY A 157 0.85 -10.19 5.99
CA GLY A 157 -0.38 -9.83 5.28
C GLY A 157 -0.48 -10.56 3.93
N MET A 158 0.54 -10.40 3.09
CA MET A 158 0.64 -11.08 1.78
C MET A 158 0.45 -12.60 1.90
N ILE A 159 1.22 -13.24 2.77
CA ILE A 159 1.21 -14.70 2.97
C ILE A 159 -0.16 -15.16 3.48
N SER A 160 -0.72 -14.49 4.50
CA SER A 160 -1.99 -14.90 5.10
C SER A 160 -3.16 -14.79 4.13
N GLU A 161 -3.19 -13.75 3.30
CA GLU A 161 -4.23 -13.57 2.30
C GLU A 161 -4.09 -14.60 1.17
N PHE A 162 -2.85 -14.92 0.77
CA PHE A 162 -2.60 -15.97 -0.21
C PHE A 162 -3.10 -17.33 0.27
N LEU A 163 -2.83 -17.71 1.52
CA LEU A 163 -3.29 -19.00 2.05
C LEU A 163 -4.82 -19.08 2.19
N ARG A 164 -5.50 -17.97 2.47
CA ARG A 164 -6.98 -17.93 2.59
C ARG A 164 -7.73 -18.24 1.30
N GLY A 165 -7.13 -17.97 0.14
CA GLY A 165 -7.77 -18.16 -1.17
C GLY A 165 -7.40 -19.46 -1.88
N GLY A 166 -6.90 -20.47 -1.17
CA GLY A 166 -6.63 -21.82 -1.70
C GLY A 166 -7.81 -22.79 -1.65
N HIS A 167 -9.00 -22.32 -1.28
CA HIS A 167 -10.23 -23.11 -1.12
C HIS A 167 -11.38 -22.65 -2.02
N ALA A 168 -11.09 -22.10 -3.20
CA ALA A 168 -12.09 -21.81 -4.22
C ALA A 168 -11.80 -22.64 -5.48
#